data_AF-A0A2R6E3E0-F1
#
_entry.id   AF-A0A2R6E3E0-F1
#
_cell.length_a   1.000
_cell.length_b   1.000
_cell.length_c   1.000
_cell.angle_alpha   90.00
_cell.angle_beta   90.00
_cell.angle_gamma   90.00
#
_symmetry.space_group_name_H-M   'P 1'
#
loop_
_entity.id
_entity.type
_entity.pdbx_description
1 polymer ?
#
loop_
_entity_poly.entity_id
_entity_poly.type
_entity_poly.pdbx_seq_one_letter_code
_entity_poly.pdbx_strand_id
1 'polypeptide(L)'
;MTDLTELAKRRGFFLQTAGAYGGVTGFYTFGPQGAALKDNIENAWRDRFTVQEGNMAVDAPTVMPEPVFEASGHLDTFDDMLVECPDCGESHRADHVVEDETDHEEAESLGPERVGEIIAEYELVCPTCGAGLADQAIEDFNLMFETNIGPGSSSPGYLRPETAQGIFVEFPQLAEYARNQLPFGVTQVGRAYRNEISPRGTLLRVRELTQAELELFIDPEEDVPDLASVEDVVAPFYSADAQHADDGETRELTIREAVDEGVVADPWIAYYLGVATEWYERIGVDMDRFRFRQHLAGERAHYAADCWDAEGDVSDPGVDPDWIELAGFAYRSDYDLSKHHEHSDEAYTVFKQYDEPVTVERPTVDPDMSALGPEFGGAAGDVADALEALVERDPDAFREAGGSEGSRGASGETASRAAGANDDGTVDEDGTVTVEVDGEPYDVPVSDTGFAVEEVTESGEHIVPHVVEPSLGIDRALYTVLDHSHCTDEVDGEERTYLELPPEVAPTTVGVFPLMDRDGL
;
A
#
# COMPACT_ATOMS: atom_id res chain seq x y z
N MET A 1 29.70 -6.67 4.91
CA MET A 1 28.91 -5.82 5.86
C MET A 1 29.64 -5.04 6.99
N THR A 2 30.70 -5.55 7.67
CA THR A 2 31.25 -4.86 8.87
C THR A 2 32.04 -3.57 8.61
N ASP A 3 32.63 -3.41 7.43
CA ASP A 3 33.53 -2.28 7.17
C ASP A 3 32.77 -0.99 6.86
N LEU A 4 31.65 -1.08 6.13
CA LEU A 4 30.81 0.08 5.80
C LEU A 4 30.16 0.67 7.05
N THR A 5 29.62 -0.15 7.95
CA THR A 5 28.99 0.32 9.20
C THR A 5 30.01 1.01 10.12
N GLU A 6 31.23 0.48 10.23
CA GLU A 6 32.31 1.13 10.98
C GLU A 6 32.77 2.44 10.31
N LEU A 7 32.88 2.47 8.98
CA LEU A 7 33.17 3.70 8.23
C LEU A 7 32.08 4.74 8.47
N ALA A 8 30.82 4.36 8.32
CA ALA A 8 29.65 5.20 8.49
C ALA A 8 29.67 5.88 9.87
N LYS A 9 29.90 5.11 10.93
CA LYS A 9 30.04 5.61 12.30
C LYS A 9 31.22 6.57 12.45
N ARG A 10 32.41 6.21 11.96
CA ARG A 10 33.63 7.03 12.11
C ARG A 10 33.59 8.33 11.32
N ARG A 11 32.91 8.33 10.18
CA ARG A 11 32.82 9.49 9.27
C ARG A 11 31.57 10.34 9.47
N GLY A 12 30.67 9.92 10.36
CA GLY A 12 29.50 10.71 10.74
C GLY A 12 28.32 10.57 9.79
N PHE A 13 28.15 9.39 9.18
CA PHE A 13 26.96 9.04 8.40
C PHE A 13 25.82 8.62 9.30
N PHE A 14 25.90 7.47 9.95
CA PHE A 14 24.90 7.03 10.93
C PHE A 14 25.54 6.27 12.08
N LEU A 15 24.83 6.23 13.21
CA LEU A 15 25.23 5.51 14.41
C LEU A 15 23.99 5.05 15.18
N GLN A 16 24.13 3.97 15.94
CA GLN A 16 23.05 3.48 16.79
C GLN A 16 22.60 4.56 17.79
N THR A 17 21.29 4.83 17.83
CA THR A 17 20.70 5.84 18.69
C THR A 17 20.90 5.48 20.16
N ALA A 18 21.11 6.50 21.00
CA ALA A 18 21.27 6.36 22.45
C ALA A 18 22.42 5.42 22.90
N GLY A 19 23.50 5.30 22.11
CA GLY A 19 24.63 4.43 22.44
C GLY A 19 25.26 4.66 23.83
N ALA A 20 25.23 5.89 24.36
CA ALA A 20 25.69 6.19 25.72
C ALA A 20 24.84 5.54 26.83
N TYR A 21 23.62 5.08 26.50
CA TYR A 21 22.66 4.44 27.39
C TYR A 21 22.50 2.93 27.10
N GLY A 22 23.36 2.35 26.27
CA GLY A 22 23.27 0.94 25.86
C GLY A 22 22.70 0.72 24.46
N GLY A 23 22.15 1.78 23.84
CA GLY A 23 21.54 1.71 22.51
C GLY A 23 20.14 1.09 22.51
N VAL A 24 19.42 1.30 21.41
CA VAL A 24 18.17 0.58 21.11
C VAL A 24 18.28 0.04 19.68
N THR A 25 18.03 -1.24 19.49
CA THR A 25 18.07 -1.88 18.15
C THR A 25 16.93 -1.34 17.28
N GLY A 26 17.22 -1.14 16.00
CA GLY A 26 16.25 -0.60 15.02
C GLY A 26 16.12 0.92 15.03
N PHE A 27 16.89 1.67 15.84
CA PHE A 27 16.88 3.14 15.83
C PHE A 27 18.27 3.69 15.56
N TYR A 28 18.37 4.59 14.57
CA TYR A 28 19.63 5.20 14.14
C TYR A 28 19.58 6.71 14.15
N THR A 29 20.69 7.32 14.55
CA THR A 29 20.92 8.74 14.46
C THR A 29 21.81 9.00 13.25
N PHE A 30 21.35 9.83 12.32
CA PHE A 30 22.18 10.33 11.22
C PHE A 30 23.11 11.43 11.73
N GLY A 31 24.42 11.25 11.54
CA GLY A 31 25.44 12.23 11.88
C GLY A 31 25.54 13.35 10.84
N PRO A 32 26.48 14.29 10.98
CA PRO A 32 26.55 15.47 10.10
C PRO A 32 26.64 15.16 8.60
N GLN A 33 27.38 14.11 8.21
CA GLN A 33 27.51 13.73 6.80
C GLN A 33 26.30 12.93 6.32
N GLY A 34 25.74 12.05 7.17
CA GLY A 34 24.59 11.25 6.79
C GLY A 34 23.29 12.03 6.75
N ALA A 35 23.11 13.01 7.65
CA ALA A 35 21.99 13.93 7.60
C ALA A 35 22.02 14.74 6.30
N ALA A 36 23.18 15.30 5.94
CA ALA A 36 23.32 16.04 4.68
C ALA A 36 23.12 15.16 3.43
N LEU A 37 23.66 13.92 3.43
CA LEU A 37 23.45 12.97 2.33
C LEU A 37 21.95 12.60 2.22
N LYS A 38 21.30 12.32 3.34
CA LYS A 38 19.87 12.01 3.40
C LYS A 38 19.03 13.16 2.87
N ASP A 39 19.27 14.38 3.35
CA ASP A 39 18.59 15.59 2.86
C ASP A 39 18.77 15.74 1.34
N ASN A 40 19.98 15.49 0.81
CA ASN A 40 20.22 15.59 -0.64
C ASN A 40 19.48 14.52 -1.44
N ILE A 41 19.42 13.27 -0.94
CA ILE A 41 18.64 12.19 -1.56
C ILE A 41 17.15 12.52 -1.54
N GLU A 42 16.61 12.98 -0.40
CA GLU A 42 15.22 13.42 -0.28
C GLU A 42 14.91 14.58 -1.24
N ASN A 43 15.83 15.54 -1.38
CA ASN A 43 15.66 16.66 -2.31
C ASN A 43 15.72 16.23 -3.77
N ALA A 44 16.60 15.29 -4.14
CA ALA A 44 16.63 14.71 -5.47
C ALA A 44 15.33 13.97 -5.80
N TRP A 45 14.75 13.28 -4.81
CA TRP A 45 13.44 12.64 -4.95
C TRP A 45 12.32 13.66 -5.15
N ARG A 46 12.24 14.69 -4.32
CA ARG A 46 11.25 15.77 -4.47
C ARG A 46 11.37 16.45 -5.83
N ASP A 47 12.59 16.71 -6.28
CA ASP A 47 12.82 17.31 -7.58
C ASP A 47 12.26 16.41 -8.70
N ARG A 48 12.52 15.09 -8.65
CA ARG A 48 12.02 14.16 -9.66
C ARG A 48 10.52 13.91 -9.57
N PHE A 49 10.03 13.40 -8.44
CA PHE A 49 8.67 12.88 -8.27
C PHE A 49 7.64 13.95 -7.91
N THR A 50 8.04 15.03 -7.21
CA THR A 50 7.11 16.11 -6.87
C THR A 50 7.12 17.20 -7.95
N VAL A 51 8.31 17.77 -8.24
CA VAL A 51 8.40 18.99 -9.04
C VAL A 51 8.30 18.70 -10.54
N GLN A 52 9.06 17.74 -11.06
CA GLN A 52 9.07 17.47 -12.51
C GLN A 52 7.79 16.79 -12.99
N GLU A 53 7.22 15.88 -12.19
CA GLU A 53 5.92 15.24 -12.47
C GLU A 53 4.72 16.15 -12.16
N GLY A 54 4.92 17.28 -11.49
CA GLY A 54 3.85 18.24 -11.20
C GLY A 54 2.89 17.83 -10.07
N ASN A 55 3.33 16.94 -9.19
CA ASN A 55 2.55 16.46 -8.06
C ASN A 55 2.51 17.46 -6.89
N MET A 56 1.48 17.36 -6.07
CA MET A 56 1.34 18.17 -4.85
C MET A 56 2.14 17.54 -3.71
N ALA A 57 2.74 18.35 -2.83
CA ALA A 57 3.40 17.85 -1.62
C ALA A 57 2.54 18.07 -0.38
N VAL A 58 2.50 17.08 0.51
CA VAL A 58 1.87 17.19 1.84
C VAL A 58 2.83 16.80 2.96
N ASP A 59 2.49 17.22 4.18
CA ASP A 59 3.19 16.87 5.42
C ASP A 59 2.14 16.57 6.50
N ALA A 60 1.70 15.32 6.55
CA ALA A 60 0.70 14.82 7.48
C ALA A 60 1.36 14.41 8.83
N PRO A 61 0.61 14.45 9.94
CA PRO A 61 1.08 13.97 11.23
C PRO A 61 1.56 12.51 11.19
N THR A 62 2.49 12.17 12.08
CA THR A 62 2.94 10.78 12.26
C THR A 62 2.07 9.98 13.22
N VAL A 63 1.17 10.62 13.96
CA VAL A 63 0.21 9.98 14.86
C VAL A 63 -1.19 10.15 14.27
N MET A 64 -1.91 9.04 14.12
CA MET A 64 -3.30 9.02 13.65
C MET A 64 -4.20 8.21 14.60
N PRO A 65 -5.50 8.53 14.66
CA PRO A 65 -6.43 7.83 15.54
C PRO A 65 -6.70 6.40 15.02
N GLU A 66 -6.99 5.49 15.95
CA GLU A 66 -7.26 4.07 15.68
C GLU A 66 -8.20 3.78 14.48
N PRO A 67 -9.34 4.49 14.32
CA PRO A 67 -10.27 4.21 13.22
C PRO A 67 -9.68 4.32 11.80
N VAL A 68 -8.60 5.11 11.62
CA VAL A 68 -7.89 5.21 10.33
C VAL A 68 -7.23 3.88 9.97
N PHE A 69 -6.68 3.20 10.98
CA PHE A 69 -5.97 1.94 10.80
C PHE A 69 -6.91 0.73 10.81
N GLU A 70 -8.07 0.85 11.46
CA GLU A 70 -9.19 -0.07 11.29
C GLU A 70 -9.71 -0.01 9.84
N ALA A 71 -10.01 1.19 9.33
CA ALA A 71 -10.50 1.36 7.96
C ALA A 71 -9.55 0.81 6.90
N SER A 72 -8.24 1.10 7.03
CA SER A 72 -7.23 0.61 6.08
C SER A 72 -6.90 -0.89 6.21
N GLY A 73 -7.35 -1.55 7.30
CA GLY A 73 -7.10 -2.96 7.58
C GLY A 73 -5.78 -3.25 8.31
N HIS A 74 -4.97 -2.23 8.62
CA HIS A 74 -3.69 -2.40 9.30
C HIS A 74 -3.83 -3.05 10.70
N LEU A 75 -4.94 -2.84 11.40
CA LEU A 75 -5.14 -3.46 12.71
C LEU A 75 -5.44 -4.96 12.64
N ASP A 76 -5.86 -5.46 11.47
CA ASP A 76 -6.22 -6.86 11.27
C ASP A 76 -5.14 -7.68 10.55
N THR A 77 -4.26 -7.02 9.78
CA THR A 77 -3.31 -7.70 8.89
C THR A 77 -1.86 -7.28 9.08
N PHE A 78 -1.55 -6.29 9.92
CA PHE A 78 -0.19 -5.77 10.10
C PHE A 78 0.51 -6.43 11.30
N ASP A 79 0.49 -7.75 11.32
CA ASP A 79 1.06 -8.59 12.38
C ASP A 79 2.14 -9.51 11.80
N ASP A 80 3.22 -9.70 12.55
CA ASP A 80 4.22 -10.75 12.29
C ASP A 80 4.05 -11.90 13.28
N MET A 81 4.51 -13.09 12.89
CA MET A 81 4.56 -14.23 13.80
C MET A 81 5.75 -14.13 14.76
N LEU A 82 5.48 -14.11 16.06
CA LEU A 82 6.48 -13.99 17.12
C LEU A 82 6.67 -15.32 17.85
N VAL A 83 7.94 -15.66 18.11
CA VAL A 83 8.32 -16.72 19.07
C VAL A 83 9.29 -16.16 20.13
N GLU A 84 8.99 -16.39 21.41
CA GLU A 84 9.87 -16.01 22.52
C GLU A 84 10.74 -17.19 22.96
N CYS A 85 12.04 -16.98 23.11
CA CYS A 85 12.95 -18.00 23.61
C CYS A 85 12.73 -18.24 25.12
N PRO A 86 12.48 -19.49 25.57
CA PRO A 86 12.18 -19.77 26.98
C PRO A 86 13.38 -19.56 27.92
N ASP A 87 14.60 -19.60 27.38
CA ASP A 87 15.83 -19.53 28.17
C ASP A 87 16.37 -18.10 28.29
N CYS A 88 16.36 -17.32 27.20
CA CYS A 88 16.93 -15.97 27.19
C CYS A 88 15.89 -14.85 27.09
N GLY A 89 14.62 -15.16 26.80
CA GLY A 89 13.53 -14.18 26.68
C GLY A 89 13.64 -13.27 25.45
N GLU A 90 14.52 -13.58 24.50
CA GLU A 90 14.61 -12.84 23.24
C GLU A 90 13.47 -13.25 22.32
N SER A 91 12.86 -12.28 21.65
CA SER A 91 11.82 -12.49 20.65
C SER A 91 12.42 -12.62 19.26
N HIS A 92 11.89 -13.54 18.48
CA HIS A 92 12.30 -13.77 17.10
C HIS A 92 11.06 -13.80 16.19
N ARG A 93 11.23 -13.39 14.94
CA ARG A 93 10.25 -13.67 13.89
C ARG A 93 10.27 -15.16 13.59
N ALA A 94 9.13 -15.81 13.77
CA ALA A 94 9.02 -17.26 13.69
C ALA A 94 9.18 -17.77 12.25
N ASP A 95 8.64 -17.04 11.28
CA ASP A 95 8.83 -17.23 9.83
C ASP A 95 10.33 -17.22 9.47
N HIS A 96 11.06 -16.16 9.79
CA HIS A 96 12.51 -16.10 9.54
C HIS A 96 13.30 -17.22 10.22
N VAL A 97 12.93 -17.65 11.43
CA VAL A 97 13.60 -18.79 12.08
C VAL A 97 13.43 -20.07 11.25
N VAL A 98 12.28 -20.24 10.60
CA VAL A 98 12.01 -21.35 9.69
C VAL A 98 12.78 -21.18 8.38
N GLU A 99 12.71 -20.02 7.75
CA GLU A 99 13.37 -19.73 6.46
C GLU A 99 14.90 -19.83 6.55
N ASP A 100 15.51 -19.33 7.63
CA ASP A 100 16.97 -19.32 7.82
C ASP A 100 17.57 -20.75 7.92
N GLU A 101 16.80 -21.73 8.37
CA GLU A 101 17.30 -23.06 8.76
C GLU A 101 16.61 -24.22 8.02
N THR A 102 15.67 -23.94 7.11
CA THR A 102 14.92 -24.96 6.36
C THR A 102 14.75 -24.58 4.88
N ASP A 103 14.28 -25.53 4.06
CA ASP A 103 13.96 -25.28 2.64
C ASP A 103 12.57 -24.61 2.46
N HIS A 104 11.97 -24.06 3.51
CA HIS A 104 10.69 -23.35 3.46
C HIS A 104 10.93 -21.85 3.23
N GLU A 105 11.01 -21.43 1.98
CA GLU A 105 11.35 -20.05 1.58
C GLU A 105 10.21 -19.03 1.75
N GLU A 106 8.95 -19.48 1.90
CA GLU A 106 7.75 -18.62 2.05
C GLU A 106 7.04 -18.87 3.38
N ALA A 107 7.77 -18.95 4.50
CA ALA A 107 7.20 -19.33 5.78
C ALA A 107 6.24 -18.26 6.33
N GLU A 108 6.40 -16.99 5.94
CA GLU A 108 5.47 -15.89 6.28
C GLU A 108 4.03 -16.13 5.79
N SER A 109 3.85 -16.89 4.71
CA SER A 109 2.53 -17.24 4.16
C SER A 109 1.81 -18.34 4.95
N LEU A 110 2.53 -18.97 5.89
CA LEU A 110 2.01 -20.06 6.72
C LEU A 110 1.40 -19.48 8.01
N GLY A 111 0.27 -20.03 8.45
CA GLY A 111 -0.32 -19.61 9.73
C GLY A 111 0.54 -20.05 10.95
N PRO A 112 0.35 -19.39 12.12
CA PRO A 112 1.14 -19.64 13.34
C PRO A 112 1.22 -21.11 13.76
N GLU A 113 0.12 -21.85 13.60
CA GLU A 113 0.07 -23.29 13.92
C GLU A 113 1.06 -24.09 13.06
N ARG A 114 1.10 -23.81 11.75
CA ARG A 114 1.97 -24.54 10.81
C ARG A 114 3.44 -24.19 11.01
N VAL A 115 3.75 -22.92 11.27
CA VAL A 115 5.11 -22.48 11.61
C VAL A 115 5.59 -23.16 12.89
N GLY A 116 4.74 -23.24 13.91
CA GLY A 116 5.05 -23.96 15.16
C GLY A 116 5.32 -25.46 14.93
N GLU A 117 4.55 -26.11 14.04
CA GLU A 117 4.81 -27.50 13.63
C GLU A 117 6.18 -27.67 12.98
N ILE A 118 6.57 -26.75 12.07
CA ILE A 118 7.86 -26.82 11.37
C ILE A 118 9.01 -26.61 12.36
N ILE A 119 8.92 -25.62 13.26
CA ILE A 119 9.90 -25.39 14.32
C ILE A 119 10.12 -26.66 15.15
N ALA A 120 9.05 -27.38 15.49
CA ALA A 120 9.13 -28.63 16.23
C ALA A 120 9.67 -29.80 15.38
N GLU A 121 9.28 -29.91 14.11
CA GLU A 121 9.70 -30.96 13.18
C GLU A 121 11.21 -30.93 12.91
N TYR A 122 11.75 -29.73 12.70
CA TYR A 122 13.18 -29.51 12.41
C TYR A 122 14.02 -29.26 13.67
N GLU A 123 13.42 -29.32 14.87
CA GLU A 123 14.07 -29.05 16.16
C GLU A 123 14.82 -27.71 16.18
N LEU A 124 14.21 -26.66 15.61
CA LEU A 124 14.84 -25.35 15.44
C LEU A 124 15.16 -24.70 16.80
N VAL A 125 16.22 -23.90 16.81
CA VAL A 125 16.80 -23.33 18.02
C VAL A 125 16.81 -21.80 17.97
N CYS A 126 16.83 -21.19 19.15
CA CYS A 126 17.01 -19.76 19.33
C CYS A 126 18.34 -19.31 18.68
N PRO A 127 18.30 -18.38 17.70
CA PRO A 127 19.51 -17.88 17.04
C PRO A 127 20.50 -17.21 18.02
N THR A 128 20.02 -16.69 19.14
CA THR A 128 20.84 -15.96 20.12
C THR A 128 21.56 -16.88 21.11
N CYS A 129 20.90 -17.91 21.63
CA CYS A 129 21.44 -18.73 22.72
C CYS A 129 21.49 -20.24 22.44
N GLY A 130 20.89 -20.70 21.33
CA GLY A 130 20.85 -22.10 20.93
C GLY A 130 19.88 -22.99 21.71
N ALA A 131 19.00 -22.42 22.55
CA ALA A 131 17.95 -23.17 23.22
C ALA A 131 16.88 -23.63 22.22
N GLY A 132 16.32 -24.82 22.39
CA GLY A 132 15.26 -25.33 21.51
C GLY A 132 14.00 -24.46 21.58
N LEU A 133 13.39 -24.20 20.42
CA LEU A 133 12.14 -23.44 20.28
C LEU A 133 10.92 -24.34 20.10
N ALA A 134 11.11 -25.67 20.07
CA ALA A 134 10.00 -26.61 20.06
C ALA A 134 9.03 -26.35 21.24
N ASP A 135 7.74 -26.53 20.97
CA ASP A 135 6.64 -26.32 21.91
C ASP A 135 6.46 -24.88 22.42
N GLN A 136 7.17 -23.88 21.87
CA GLN A 136 6.87 -22.48 22.15
C GLN A 136 5.63 -22.01 21.37
N ALA A 137 4.89 -21.08 21.96
CA ALA A 137 3.75 -20.47 21.29
C ALA A 137 4.23 -19.54 20.17
N ILE A 138 3.56 -19.63 19.02
CA ILE A 138 3.69 -18.67 17.94
C ILE A 138 2.48 -17.75 18.06
N GLU A 139 2.72 -16.46 18.30
CA GLU A 139 1.67 -15.46 18.53
C GLU A 139 1.75 -14.39 17.44
N ASP A 140 0.59 -13.91 16.99
CA ASP A 140 0.54 -12.75 16.10
C ASP A 140 0.88 -11.49 16.90
N PHE A 141 1.80 -10.68 16.35
CA PHE A 141 2.30 -9.48 17.00
C PHE A 141 2.15 -8.27 16.09
N ASN A 142 1.33 -7.32 16.54
CA ASN A 142 1.08 -6.09 15.80
C ASN A 142 2.33 -5.22 15.70
N LEU A 143 2.70 -4.89 14.46
CA LEU A 143 3.89 -4.11 14.15
C LEU A 143 3.64 -2.61 14.25
N MET A 144 2.45 -2.14 14.61
CA MET A 144 2.23 -0.71 14.83
C MET A 144 2.65 -0.30 16.24
N PHE A 145 3.27 0.88 16.36
CA PHE A 145 3.53 1.47 17.67
C PHE A 145 2.27 2.15 18.20
N GLU A 146 1.62 1.53 19.18
CA GLU A 146 0.48 2.10 19.89
C GLU A 146 0.88 3.31 20.76
N THR A 147 0.02 4.32 20.82
CA THR A 147 0.12 5.49 21.68
C THR A 147 -1.27 5.98 22.11
N ASN A 148 -1.31 7.05 22.91
CA ASN A 148 -2.55 7.68 23.35
C ASN A 148 -2.60 9.14 22.92
N ILE A 149 -3.70 9.54 22.27
CA ILE A 149 -3.94 10.92 21.85
C ILE A 149 -4.56 11.69 23.02
N GLY A 150 -3.74 12.53 23.67
CA GLY A 150 -4.16 13.28 24.85
C GLY A 150 -3.91 12.54 26.17
N PRO A 151 -4.38 13.09 27.31
CA PRO A 151 -4.10 12.50 28.62
C PRO A 151 -5.00 11.29 28.91
N GLY A 152 -4.40 10.20 29.39
CA GLY A 152 -5.12 8.97 29.75
C GLY A 152 -5.10 7.95 28.61
N SER A 153 -6.10 7.08 28.57
CA SER A 153 -6.20 5.98 27.59
C SER A 153 -7.54 5.94 26.84
N SER A 154 -8.22 7.07 26.73
CA SER A 154 -9.57 7.16 26.14
C SER A 154 -9.57 7.36 24.62
N SER A 155 -8.40 7.59 24.02
CA SER A 155 -8.26 7.93 22.62
C SER A 155 -7.01 7.22 22.08
N PRO A 156 -7.11 5.92 21.78
CA PRO A 156 -6.01 5.17 21.20
C PRO A 156 -5.63 5.76 19.84
N GLY A 157 -4.35 5.65 19.52
CA GLY A 157 -3.81 6.03 18.23
C GLY A 157 -2.49 5.32 18.01
N TYR A 158 -1.96 5.43 16.80
CA TYR A 158 -0.75 4.71 16.43
C TYR A 158 0.20 5.67 15.73
N LEU A 159 1.49 5.38 15.85
CA LEU A 159 2.46 5.91 14.91
C LEU A 159 2.23 5.23 13.56
N ARG A 160 2.13 6.02 12.49
CA ARG A 160 1.81 5.52 11.16
C ARG A 160 2.89 4.52 10.66
N PRO A 161 2.49 3.36 10.11
CA PRO A 161 3.41 2.34 9.59
C PRO A 161 3.90 2.62 8.16
N GLU A 162 3.19 3.52 7.49
CA GLU A 162 3.46 4.07 6.16
C GLU A 162 3.04 5.55 6.11
N THR A 163 3.34 6.26 5.03
CA THR A 163 2.96 7.66 4.85
C THR A 163 1.70 7.82 3.98
N ALA A 164 1.34 6.84 3.16
CA ALA A 164 0.20 6.82 2.25
C ALA A 164 -1.14 7.16 2.92
N GLN A 165 -1.41 6.61 4.12
CA GLN A 165 -2.64 6.92 4.87
C GLN A 165 -2.83 8.42 5.14
N GLY A 166 -1.73 9.19 5.30
CA GLY A 166 -1.82 10.64 5.48
C GLY A 166 -2.28 11.40 4.23
N ILE A 167 -2.22 10.76 3.07
CA ILE A 167 -2.74 11.26 1.80
C ILE A 167 -4.18 10.79 1.63
N PHE A 168 -4.46 9.50 1.81
CA PHE A 168 -5.80 8.93 1.61
C PHE A 168 -6.84 9.59 2.52
N VAL A 169 -6.57 9.75 3.82
CA VAL A 169 -7.55 10.35 4.75
C VAL A 169 -7.93 11.78 4.38
N GLU A 170 -7.04 12.50 3.70
CA GLU A 170 -7.25 13.89 3.26
C GLU A 170 -7.75 13.98 1.80
N PHE A 171 -7.99 12.84 1.14
CA PHE A 171 -8.37 12.79 -0.28
C PHE A 171 -9.52 13.75 -0.65
N PRO A 172 -10.65 13.85 0.10
CA PRO A 172 -11.72 14.76 -0.25
C PRO A 172 -11.25 16.22 -0.41
N GLN A 173 -10.36 16.68 0.47
CA GLN A 173 -9.81 18.03 0.40
C GLN A 173 -8.73 18.17 -0.70
N LEU A 174 -7.93 17.12 -0.92
CA LEU A 174 -6.89 17.11 -1.96
C LEU A 174 -7.51 17.11 -3.37
N ALA A 175 -8.60 16.38 -3.57
CA ALA A 175 -9.39 16.40 -4.80
C ALA A 175 -9.90 17.81 -5.12
N GLU A 176 -10.37 18.56 -4.12
CA GLU A 176 -10.76 19.97 -4.31
C GLU A 176 -9.59 20.85 -4.79
N TYR A 177 -8.37 20.65 -4.27
CA TYR A 177 -7.19 21.38 -4.72
C TYR A 177 -6.81 21.02 -6.16
N ALA A 178 -6.99 19.75 -6.55
CA ALA A 178 -6.93 19.28 -7.91
C ALA A 178 -8.14 19.71 -8.77
N ARG A 179 -9.08 20.48 -8.19
CA ARG A 179 -10.32 20.96 -8.82
C ARG A 179 -11.23 19.83 -9.31
N ASN A 180 -11.19 18.70 -8.63
CA ASN A 180 -11.93 17.48 -8.97
C ASN A 180 -11.63 17.02 -10.41
N GLN A 181 -10.36 17.08 -10.81
CA GLN A 181 -9.89 16.61 -12.11
C GLN A 181 -8.83 15.54 -11.91
N LEU A 182 -8.99 14.42 -12.61
CA LEU A 182 -8.00 13.36 -12.72
C LEU A 182 -7.20 13.54 -14.03
N PRO A 183 -5.95 13.03 -14.09
CA PRO A 183 -5.21 12.45 -12.98
C PRO A 183 -4.58 13.55 -12.11
N PHE A 184 -4.32 13.26 -10.83
CA PHE A 184 -3.48 14.11 -9.99
C PHE A 184 -2.71 13.27 -8.97
N GLY A 185 -1.47 13.67 -8.68
CA GLY A 185 -0.64 12.98 -7.70
C GLY A 185 -0.33 13.80 -6.47
N VAL A 186 -0.15 13.10 -5.35
CA VAL A 186 0.22 13.68 -4.06
C VAL A 186 1.41 12.91 -3.50
N THR A 187 2.44 13.66 -3.12
CA THR A 187 3.69 13.14 -2.59
C THR A 187 3.81 13.45 -1.11
N GLN A 188 4.40 12.52 -0.36
CA GLN A 188 4.78 12.73 1.02
C GLN A 188 6.16 12.11 1.26
N VAL A 189 6.99 12.83 2.00
CA VAL A 189 8.24 12.27 2.52
C VAL A 189 8.28 12.54 4.00
N GLY A 190 8.36 11.49 4.79
CA GLY A 190 8.29 11.61 6.23
C GLY A 190 8.60 10.32 6.95
N ARG A 191 8.48 10.37 8.28
CA ARG A 191 8.74 9.21 9.12
C ARG A 191 7.61 8.20 9.08
N ALA A 192 7.97 6.94 9.12
CA ALA A 192 7.10 5.80 9.34
C ALA A 192 7.73 4.87 10.38
N TYR A 193 6.88 4.09 11.05
CA TYR A 193 7.27 3.33 12.22
C TYR A 193 6.73 1.92 12.15
N ARG A 194 7.62 0.92 12.21
CA ARG A 194 7.26 -0.50 12.25
C ARG A 194 7.94 -1.10 13.46
N ASN A 195 7.19 -1.69 14.38
CA ASN A 195 7.68 -2.26 15.64
C ASN A 195 8.33 -3.63 15.40
N GLU A 196 9.25 -3.68 14.44
CA GLU A 196 9.98 -4.85 13.99
C GLU A 196 10.49 -5.68 15.18
N ILE A 197 10.16 -6.98 15.17
CA ILE A 197 10.46 -7.92 16.26
C ILE A 197 11.97 -8.07 16.40
N SER A 198 12.69 -8.28 15.29
CA SER A 198 14.14 -8.48 15.29
C SER A 198 14.84 -7.62 14.22
N PRO A 199 15.09 -6.32 14.50
CA PRO A 199 15.73 -5.44 13.53
C PRO A 199 17.18 -5.91 13.26
N ARG A 200 17.54 -6.07 11.98
CA ARG A 200 18.83 -6.60 11.49
C ARG A 200 19.33 -5.79 10.27
N GLY A 201 20.57 -6.04 9.83
CA GLY A 201 21.09 -5.42 8.60
C GLY A 201 21.33 -3.91 8.70
N THR A 202 21.67 -3.36 9.87
CA THR A 202 21.93 -1.92 10.03
C THR A 202 20.73 -1.04 9.68
N LEU A 203 20.71 -0.36 8.52
CA LEU A 203 19.61 0.52 8.07
C LEU A 203 18.54 -0.23 7.27
N LEU A 204 18.72 -1.53 7.02
CA LEU A 204 17.85 -2.32 6.15
C LEU A 204 16.52 -2.69 6.81
N ARG A 205 16.57 -3.14 8.08
CA ARG A 205 15.39 -3.39 8.91
C ARG A 205 15.49 -2.57 10.19
N VAL A 206 14.69 -1.50 10.24
CA VAL A 206 14.66 -0.51 11.32
C VAL A 206 13.24 -0.29 11.82
N ARG A 207 13.12 0.29 13.02
CA ARG A 207 11.82 0.59 13.64
C ARG A 207 11.28 1.97 13.32
N GLU A 208 12.17 2.88 12.93
CA GLU A 208 11.84 4.19 12.40
C GLU A 208 12.65 4.39 11.13
N LEU A 209 11.95 4.68 10.03
CA LEU A 209 12.54 4.98 8.73
C LEU A 209 11.93 6.25 8.14
N THR A 210 12.59 6.83 7.15
CA THR A 210 11.94 7.79 6.24
C THR A 210 11.49 7.06 4.99
N GLN A 211 10.23 7.25 4.62
CA GLN A 211 9.69 6.87 3.32
C GLN A 211 9.43 8.12 2.48
N ALA A 212 9.45 7.93 1.17
CA ALA A 212 9.03 8.88 0.17
C ALA A 212 8.01 8.20 -0.73
N GLU A 213 6.75 8.60 -0.65
CA GLU A 213 5.63 7.94 -1.29
C GLU A 213 4.87 8.93 -2.18
N LEU A 214 4.33 8.41 -3.28
CA LEU A 214 3.48 9.13 -4.22
C LEU A 214 2.19 8.34 -4.39
N GLU A 215 1.04 8.96 -4.12
CA GLU A 215 -0.26 8.43 -4.52
C GLU A 215 -0.72 9.17 -5.76
N LEU A 216 -0.69 8.51 -6.92
CA LEU A 216 -1.28 9.02 -8.15
C LEU A 216 -2.73 8.52 -8.27
N PHE A 217 -3.69 9.45 -8.21
CA PHE A 217 -5.10 9.18 -8.44
C PHE A 217 -5.41 9.31 -9.93
N ILE A 218 -5.99 8.25 -10.50
CA ILE A 218 -6.30 8.14 -11.93
C ILE A 218 -7.74 7.69 -12.16
N ASP A 219 -8.31 8.07 -13.30
CA ASP A 219 -9.42 7.37 -13.92
C ASP A 219 -8.87 6.13 -14.66
N PRO A 220 -9.21 4.90 -14.23
CA PRO A 220 -8.66 3.68 -14.84
C PRO A 220 -9.09 3.43 -16.28
N GLU A 221 -10.12 4.12 -16.77
CA GLU A 221 -10.65 3.95 -18.13
C GLU A 221 -10.11 5.00 -19.12
N GLU A 222 -9.81 6.21 -18.64
CA GLU A 222 -9.42 7.35 -19.49
C GLU A 222 -7.95 7.78 -19.36
N ASP A 223 -7.39 7.70 -18.15
CA ASP A 223 -6.07 8.26 -17.88
C ASP A 223 -4.95 7.30 -18.30
N VAL A 224 -4.03 7.82 -19.11
CA VAL A 224 -2.86 7.09 -19.61
C VAL A 224 -1.58 7.88 -19.36
N PRO A 225 -0.45 7.21 -19.03
CA PRO A 225 0.82 7.89 -18.82
C PRO A 225 1.45 8.35 -20.13
N ASP A 226 2.34 9.34 -20.05
CA ASP A 226 3.23 9.73 -21.15
C ASP A 226 4.45 8.78 -21.25
N LEU A 227 4.19 7.53 -21.65
CA LEU A 227 5.25 6.51 -21.83
C LEU A 227 6.36 6.98 -22.78
N ALA A 228 6.08 7.87 -23.73
CA ALA A 228 7.07 8.36 -24.67
C ALA A 228 8.21 9.16 -24.00
N SER A 229 7.99 9.67 -22.78
CA SER A 229 9.03 10.38 -22.03
C SER A 229 10.07 9.44 -21.40
N VAL A 230 9.72 8.17 -21.19
CA VAL A 230 10.57 7.14 -20.56
C VAL A 230 10.83 5.92 -21.44
N GLU A 231 10.30 5.88 -22.66
CA GLU A 231 10.29 4.69 -23.53
C GLU A 231 11.69 4.11 -23.82
N ASP A 232 12.72 4.96 -23.86
CA ASP A 232 14.10 4.56 -24.15
C ASP A 232 14.96 4.34 -22.89
N VAL A 233 14.39 4.51 -21.69
CA VAL A 233 15.07 4.22 -20.42
C VAL A 233 15.29 2.71 -20.32
N VAL A 234 16.53 2.28 -20.09
CA VAL A 234 16.91 0.87 -19.95
C VAL A 234 16.94 0.50 -18.48
N ALA A 235 16.28 -0.60 -18.13
CA ALA A 235 16.29 -1.13 -16.78
C ALA A 235 16.40 -2.67 -16.76
N PRO A 236 17.00 -3.24 -15.71
CA PRO A 236 17.01 -4.68 -15.45
C PRO A 236 15.68 -5.16 -14.85
N PHE A 237 15.02 -6.15 -15.46
CA PHE A 237 13.75 -6.73 -15.02
C PHE A 237 13.85 -8.22 -14.68
N TYR A 238 13.37 -8.60 -13.50
CA TYR A 238 13.26 -9.97 -13.02
C TYR A 238 11.78 -10.34 -12.78
N SER A 239 11.11 -10.74 -13.86
CA SER A 239 9.67 -11.07 -13.88
C SER A 239 9.31 -12.31 -13.03
N ALA A 240 8.04 -12.47 -12.67
CA ALA A 240 7.54 -13.67 -11.99
C ALA A 240 7.79 -14.96 -12.80
N ASP A 241 7.64 -14.90 -14.13
CA ASP A 241 7.95 -16.03 -15.01
C ASP A 241 9.44 -16.45 -14.96
N ALA A 242 10.33 -15.46 -14.82
CA ALA A 242 11.76 -15.73 -14.65
C ALA A 242 12.02 -16.36 -13.29
N GLN A 243 11.40 -15.88 -12.22
CA GLN A 243 11.51 -16.47 -10.88
C GLN A 243 11.09 -17.94 -10.82
N HIS A 244 10.09 -18.35 -11.61
CA HIS A 244 9.66 -19.73 -11.69
C HIS A 244 10.50 -20.63 -12.61
N ALA A 245 11.43 -20.06 -13.38
CA ALA A 245 12.27 -20.82 -14.30
C ALA A 245 13.55 -21.30 -13.61
N ASP A 246 13.93 -22.57 -13.84
CA ASP A 246 15.15 -23.18 -13.25
C ASP A 246 16.44 -22.38 -13.54
N ASP A 247 16.48 -21.67 -14.68
CA ASP A 247 17.59 -20.81 -15.13
C ASP A 247 17.06 -19.38 -15.42
N GLY A 248 16.14 -18.88 -14.61
CA GLY A 248 15.58 -17.54 -14.73
C GLY A 248 16.61 -16.44 -14.49
N GLU A 249 16.78 -15.55 -15.46
CA GLU A 249 17.74 -14.44 -15.36
C GLU A 249 17.03 -13.09 -15.51
N THR A 250 17.62 -12.08 -14.86
CA THR A 250 17.26 -10.67 -15.07
C THR A 250 17.51 -10.29 -16.53
N ARG A 251 16.56 -9.59 -17.14
CA ARG A 251 16.63 -9.11 -18.53
C ARG A 251 16.78 -7.60 -18.57
N GLU A 252 17.80 -7.10 -19.24
CA GLU A 252 17.88 -5.68 -19.58
C GLU A 252 16.93 -5.37 -20.74
N LEU A 253 15.96 -4.48 -20.49
CA LEU A 253 14.97 -4.05 -21.48
C LEU A 253 14.82 -2.54 -21.40
N THR A 254 14.49 -1.91 -22.52
CA THR A 254 13.89 -0.57 -22.48
C THR A 254 12.47 -0.64 -21.87
N ILE A 255 11.97 0.46 -21.30
CA ILE A 255 10.57 0.54 -20.85
C ILE A 255 9.61 0.18 -21.99
N ARG A 256 9.90 0.63 -23.22
CA ARG A 256 9.14 0.26 -24.42
C ARG A 256 9.10 -1.25 -24.62
N GLU A 257 10.25 -1.93 -24.60
CA GLU A 257 10.33 -3.37 -24.78
C GLU A 257 9.62 -4.13 -23.64
N ALA A 258 9.75 -3.66 -22.40
CA ALA A 258 9.09 -4.27 -21.26
C ALA A 258 7.55 -4.24 -21.40
N VAL A 259 6.99 -3.15 -21.93
CA VAL A 259 5.55 -3.01 -22.21
C VAL A 259 5.14 -3.79 -23.46
N ASP A 260 5.87 -3.64 -24.58
CA ASP A 260 5.55 -4.28 -25.86
C ASP A 260 5.59 -5.82 -25.78
N GLU A 261 6.49 -6.37 -24.94
CA GLU A 261 6.58 -7.79 -24.68
C GLU A 261 5.62 -8.30 -23.59
N GLY A 262 4.92 -7.39 -22.89
CA GLY A 262 4.02 -7.71 -21.79
C GLY A 262 4.73 -8.21 -20.52
N VAL A 263 6.01 -7.84 -20.33
CA VAL A 263 6.75 -8.11 -19.10
C VAL A 263 6.17 -7.27 -17.97
N VAL A 264 5.99 -5.97 -18.20
CA VAL A 264 5.26 -5.07 -17.30
C VAL A 264 3.89 -4.83 -17.93
N ALA A 265 2.83 -5.29 -17.27
CA ALA A 265 1.51 -5.31 -17.86
C ALA A 265 0.82 -3.93 -17.80
N ASP A 266 1.01 -3.21 -16.69
CA ASP A 266 0.37 -1.93 -16.46
C ASP A 266 1.22 -0.75 -16.97
N PRO A 267 0.67 0.12 -17.86
CA PRO A 267 1.39 1.28 -18.39
C PRO A 267 1.85 2.28 -17.32
N TRP A 268 1.06 2.50 -16.26
CA TRP A 268 1.41 3.45 -15.20
C TRP A 268 2.55 2.91 -14.34
N ILE A 269 2.56 1.61 -14.06
CA ILE A 269 3.71 0.95 -13.44
C ILE A 269 4.94 1.12 -14.31
N ALA A 270 4.88 0.75 -15.60
CA ALA A 270 6.01 0.89 -16.51
C ALA A 270 6.55 2.33 -16.58
N TYR A 271 5.65 3.32 -16.60
CA TYR A 271 6.02 4.73 -16.55
C TYR A 271 6.86 5.08 -15.32
N TYR A 272 6.37 4.72 -14.13
CA TYR A 272 7.07 5.04 -12.88
C TYR A 272 8.33 4.22 -12.64
N LEU A 273 8.44 3.00 -13.19
CA LEU A 273 9.71 2.26 -13.22
C LEU A 273 10.76 3.03 -14.05
N GLY A 274 10.37 3.61 -15.19
CA GLY A 274 11.24 4.49 -15.98
C GLY A 274 11.67 5.75 -15.22
N VAL A 275 10.70 6.47 -14.61
CA VAL A 275 10.95 7.66 -13.78
C VAL A 275 11.92 7.34 -12.62
N ALA A 276 11.72 6.20 -11.96
CA ALA A 276 12.53 5.78 -10.83
C ALA A 276 13.94 5.36 -11.23
N THR A 277 14.11 4.69 -12.38
CA THR A 277 15.42 4.29 -12.91
C THR A 277 16.35 5.49 -13.04
N GLU A 278 15.85 6.57 -13.66
CA GLU A 278 16.63 7.81 -13.80
C GLU A 278 16.98 8.45 -12.45
N TRP A 279 16.08 8.33 -11.45
CA TRP A 279 16.35 8.82 -10.10
C TRP A 279 17.43 8.00 -9.39
N TYR A 280 17.37 6.67 -9.46
CA TYR A 280 18.37 5.78 -8.87
C TYR A 280 19.77 6.01 -9.47
N GLU A 281 19.85 6.13 -10.80
CA GLU A 281 21.11 6.48 -11.49
C GLU A 281 21.63 7.85 -11.01
N ARG A 282 20.75 8.85 -10.90
CA ARG A 282 21.10 10.22 -10.48
C ARG A 282 21.64 10.29 -9.06
N ILE A 283 21.10 9.51 -8.12
CA ILE A 283 21.60 9.48 -6.72
C ILE A 283 22.84 8.61 -6.54
N GLY A 284 23.26 7.87 -7.58
CA GLY A 284 24.50 7.10 -7.58
C GLY A 284 24.34 5.64 -7.17
N VAL A 285 23.17 5.05 -7.37
CA VAL A 285 23.03 3.60 -7.33
C VAL A 285 23.73 3.02 -8.55
N ASP A 286 24.65 2.10 -8.32
CA ASP A 286 25.24 1.26 -9.38
C ASP A 286 24.16 0.39 -10.04
N MET A 287 23.86 0.68 -11.32
CA MET A 287 22.81 0.01 -12.08
C MET A 287 23.18 -1.42 -12.50
N ASP A 288 24.46 -1.80 -12.44
CA ASP A 288 24.89 -3.20 -12.62
C ASP A 288 24.52 -4.07 -11.39
N ARG A 289 24.21 -3.42 -10.26
CA ARG A 289 23.81 -4.02 -8.98
C ARG A 289 22.37 -3.62 -8.61
N PHE A 290 21.53 -3.38 -9.61
CA PHE A 290 20.14 -2.97 -9.48
C PHE A 290 19.24 -3.90 -10.30
N ARG A 291 17.97 -4.07 -9.89
CA ARG A 291 16.91 -4.70 -10.70
C ARG A 291 15.53 -4.28 -10.24
N PHE A 292 14.53 -4.43 -11.11
CA PHE A 292 13.14 -4.50 -10.72
C PHE A 292 12.69 -5.96 -10.65
N ARG A 293 12.20 -6.42 -9.50
CA ARG A 293 11.65 -7.78 -9.32
C ARG A 293 10.13 -7.71 -9.23
N GLN A 294 9.43 -8.52 -10.02
CA GLN A 294 7.97 -8.60 -9.94
C GLN A 294 7.56 -9.45 -8.74
N HIS A 295 6.50 -9.05 -8.03
CA HIS A 295 5.92 -9.89 -6.98
C HIS A 295 5.33 -11.18 -7.53
N LEU A 296 5.52 -12.28 -6.81
CA LEU A 296 4.80 -13.54 -7.08
C LEU A 296 3.33 -13.43 -6.65
N ALA A 297 2.48 -14.31 -7.19
CA ALA A 297 1.04 -14.24 -6.93
C ALA A 297 0.66 -14.34 -5.44
N GLY A 298 1.48 -15.00 -4.62
CA GLY A 298 1.28 -15.12 -3.16
C GLY A 298 1.91 -14.01 -2.32
N GLU A 299 2.85 -13.23 -2.87
CA GLU A 299 3.53 -12.11 -2.20
C GLU A 299 2.78 -10.79 -2.34
N ARG A 300 1.95 -10.66 -3.39
CA ARG A 300 1.21 -9.43 -3.65
C ARG A 300 0.28 -9.10 -2.48
N ALA A 301 0.35 -7.86 -2.01
CA ALA A 301 -0.65 -7.32 -1.12
C ALA A 301 -2.05 -7.51 -1.74
N HIS A 302 -3.07 -7.76 -0.91
CA HIS A 302 -4.42 -8.12 -1.35
C HIS A 302 -5.09 -7.06 -2.26
N TYR A 303 -4.56 -5.84 -2.28
CA TYR A 303 -5.02 -4.73 -3.11
C TYR A 303 -4.22 -4.51 -4.41
N ALA A 304 -3.07 -5.18 -4.62
CA ALA A 304 -2.17 -4.90 -5.74
C ALA A 304 -2.43 -5.80 -6.96
N ALA A 305 -2.78 -5.20 -8.12
CA ALA A 305 -3.01 -5.95 -9.36
C ALA A 305 -1.70 -6.40 -10.05
N ASP A 306 -0.73 -5.48 -10.13
CA ASP A 306 0.66 -5.69 -10.55
C ASP A 306 1.55 -4.93 -9.56
N CYS A 307 2.69 -5.52 -9.20
CA CYS A 307 3.61 -4.94 -8.23
C CYS A 307 5.05 -5.31 -8.56
N TRP A 308 5.94 -4.31 -8.53
CA TRP A 308 7.36 -4.45 -8.80
C TRP A 308 8.18 -3.79 -7.70
N ASP A 309 9.18 -4.49 -7.20
CA ASP A 309 10.15 -3.96 -6.25
C ASP A 309 11.41 -3.51 -6.97
N ALA A 310 11.88 -2.29 -6.70
CA ALA A 310 13.26 -1.92 -6.99
C ALA A 310 14.17 -2.59 -5.95
N GLU A 311 15.17 -3.34 -6.39
CA GLU A 311 16.13 -4.02 -5.53
C GLU A 311 17.56 -3.58 -5.84
N GLY A 312 18.36 -3.41 -4.78
CA GLY A 312 19.81 -3.19 -4.87
C GLY A 312 20.57 -4.34 -4.24
N ASP A 313 21.66 -4.79 -4.85
CA ASP A 313 22.55 -5.79 -4.26
C ASP A 313 23.56 -5.11 -3.33
N VAL A 314 23.56 -5.46 -2.04
CA VAL A 314 24.49 -4.91 -1.04
C VAL A 314 25.50 -5.94 -0.51
N SER A 315 25.76 -6.99 -1.29
CA SER A 315 26.75 -8.02 -0.98
C SER A 315 28.20 -7.52 -1.02
N ASP A 316 29.09 -8.19 -0.27
CA ASP A 316 30.54 -7.94 -0.40
C ASP A 316 31.05 -8.50 -1.75
N PRO A 317 32.02 -7.86 -2.44
CA PRO A 317 32.49 -8.30 -3.75
C PRO A 317 32.92 -9.78 -3.81
N GLY A 318 32.31 -10.55 -4.72
CA GLY A 318 32.61 -11.97 -4.93
C GLY A 318 31.88 -12.92 -3.98
N VAL A 319 30.90 -12.42 -3.22
CA VAL A 319 29.90 -13.19 -2.49
C VAL A 319 28.63 -13.29 -3.34
N ASP A 320 27.75 -14.23 -3.03
CA ASP A 320 26.42 -14.29 -3.66
C ASP A 320 25.63 -13.00 -3.39
N PRO A 321 24.86 -12.49 -4.37
CA PRO A 321 24.12 -11.25 -4.24
C PRO A 321 23.16 -11.24 -3.04
N ASP A 322 23.11 -10.10 -2.34
CA ASP A 322 22.22 -9.84 -1.21
C ASP A 322 21.26 -8.72 -1.63
N TRP A 323 20.20 -9.10 -2.32
CA TRP A 323 19.21 -8.18 -2.87
C TRP A 323 18.30 -7.65 -1.78
N ILE A 324 18.22 -6.33 -1.68
CA ILE A 324 17.34 -5.63 -0.75
C ILE A 324 16.34 -4.77 -1.49
N GLU A 325 15.07 -4.85 -1.08
CA GLU A 325 14.01 -4.00 -1.59
C GLU A 325 14.25 -2.53 -1.17
N LEU A 326 14.33 -1.64 -2.15
CA LEU A 326 14.53 -0.19 -1.99
C LEU A 326 13.23 0.59 -2.13
N ALA A 327 12.29 0.07 -2.92
CA ALA A 327 10.98 0.64 -3.18
C ALA A 327 10.02 -0.39 -3.76
N GLY A 328 8.72 -0.23 -3.48
CA GLY A 328 7.64 -0.92 -4.16
C GLY A 328 6.90 -0.01 -5.15
N PHE A 329 6.46 -0.57 -6.26
CA PHE A 329 5.64 0.10 -7.28
C PHE A 329 4.37 -0.71 -7.47
N ALA A 330 3.26 -0.23 -6.90
CA ALA A 330 2.02 -0.98 -6.81
C ALA A 330 0.86 -0.28 -7.53
N TYR A 331 0.04 -1.04 -8.23
CA TYR A 331 -1.27 -0.59 -8.69
C TYR A 331 -2.33 -1.05 -7.68
N ARG A 332 -2.80 -0.13 -6.83
CA ARG A 332 -3.66 -0.42 -5.66
C ARG A 332 -5.16 -0.40 -5.96
N SER A 333 -5.56 -0.17 -7.22
CA SER A 333 -6.96 -0.01 -7.64
C SER A 333 -7.69 1.04 -6.77
N ASP A 334 -8.97 0.82 -6.45
CA ASP A 334 -9.79 1.73 -5.63
C ASP A 334 -9.79 1.39 -4.14
N TYR A 335 -9.04 0.36 -3.72
CA TYR A 335 -9.11 -0.25 -2.38
C TYR A 335 -9.07 0.77 -1.24
N ASP A 336 -8.05 1.63 -1.21
CA ASP A 336 -7.84 2.57 -0.10
C ASP A 336 -8.97 3.61 0.01
N LEU A 337 -9.40 4.16 -1.12
CA LEU A 337 -10.46 5.16 -1.16
C LEU A 337 -11.82 4.53 -0.83
N SER A 338 -12.10 3.34 -1.36
CA SER A 338 -13.32 2.58 -1.04
C SER A 338 -13.38 2.22 0.44
N LYS A 339 -12.25 1.81 1.04
CA LYS A 339 -12.18 1.51 2.47
C LYS A 339 -12.46 2.73 3.34
N HIS A 340 -11.84 3.87 3.06
CA HIS A 340 -12.12 5.10 3.82
C HIS A 340 -13.55 5.63 3.57
N HIS A 341 -14.10 5.43 2.37
CA HIS A 341 -15.50 5.73 2.10
C HIS A 341 -16.46 4.90 2.94
N GLU A 342 -16.22 3.59 3.06
CA GLU A 342 -17.03 2.67 3.89
C GLU A 342 -17.02 3.04 5.39
N HIS A 343 -15.94 3.68 5.86
CA HIS A 343 -15.70 3.99 7.27
C HIS A 343 -15.87 5.47 7.63
N SER A 344 -16.35 6.30 6.71
CA SER A 344 -16.55 7.74 6.93
C SER A 344 -17.86 8.25 6.33
N ASP A 345 -18.30 9.42 6.80
CA ASP A 345 -19.48 10.12 6.24
C ASP A 345 -19.13 10.98 5.00
N GLU A 346 -17.88 10.96 4.54
CA GLU A 346 -17.37 11.78 3.44
C GLU A 346 -17.30 10.99 2.12
N ALA A 347 -17.37 11.71 1.01
CA ALA A 347 -17.30 11.10 -0.33
C ALA A 347 -15.84 11.02 -0.81
N TYR A 348 -15.35 9.79 -1.04
CA TYR A 348 -14.04 9.53 -1.62
C TYR A 348 -14.15 9.27 -3.12
N THR A 349 -14.88 10.15 -3.81
CA THR A 349 -15.13 10.06 -5.26
C THR A 349 -14.83 11.39 -5.95
N VAL A 350 -14.65 11.33 -7.27
CA VAL A 350 -14.58 12.51 -8.14
C VAL A 350 -15.76 12.48 -9.10
N PHE A 351 -16.40 13.62 -9.32
CA PHE A 351 -17.43 13.74 -10.35
C PHE A 351 -16.80 13.88 -11.74
N LYS A 352 -16.98 12.85 -12.56
CA LYS A 352 -16.60 12.81 -13.97
C LYS A 352 -17.75 13.30 -14.83
N GLN A 353 -17.54 14.42 -15.52
CA GLN A 353 -18.54 14.96 -16.43
C GLN A 353 -18.54 14.18 -17.75
N TYR A 354 -19.72 13.75 -18.22
CA TYR A 354 -19.87 13.17 -19.55
C TYR A 354 -19.68 14.22 -20.65
N ASP A 355 -19.13 13.80 -21.79
CA ASP A 355 -19.08 14.63 -23.01
C ASP A 355 -20.48 15.09 -23.46
N GLU A 356 -21.45 14.16 -23.38
CA GLU A 356 -22.84 14.40 -23.72
C GLU A 356 -23.73 13.85 -22.59
N PRO A 357 -24.66 14.64 -22.01
CA PRO A 357 -25.55 14.16 -20.96
C PRO A 357 -26.36 12.96 -21.41
N VAL A 358 -26.46 11.95 -20.54
CA VAL A 358 -27.19 10.72 -20.80
C VAL A 358 -28.53 10.80 -20.08
N THR A 359 -29.62 10.50 -20.77
CA THR A 359 -30.94 10.33 -20.13
C THR A 359 -31.12 8.86 -19.79
N VAL A 360 -31.23 8.58 -18.49
CA VAL A 360 -31.44 7.24 -17.95
C VAL A 360 -32.81 7.16 -17.26
N GLU A 361 -33.45 6.00 -17.36
CA GLU A 361 -34.65 5.69 -16.58
C GLU A 361 -34.20 5.23 -15.19
N ARG A 362 -34.41 6.06 -14.16
CA ARG A 362 -34.08 5.74 -12.78
C ARG A 362 -35.33 5.25 -12.04
N PRO A 363 -35.36 3.99 -11.60
CA PRO A 363 -36.41 3.49 -10.73
C PRO A 363 -36.23 4.09 -9.33
N THR A 364 -37.30 4.60 -8.74
CA THR A 364 -37.32 5.20 -7.41
C THR A 364 -38.49 4.65 -6.62
N VAL A 365 -38.40 4.73 -5.29
CA VAL A 365 -39.50 4.46 -4.36
C VAL A 365 -39.65 5.68 -3.46
N ASP A 366 -40.89 5.95 -3.04
CA ASP A 366 -41.24 6.96 -2.03
C ASP A 366 -42.26 6.30 -1.10
N PRO A 367 -41.80 5.45 -0.15
CA PRO A 367 -42.69 4.62 0.66
C PRO A 367 -43.69 5.44 1.47
N ASP A 368 -44.98 5.09 1.39
CA ASP A 368 -46.04 5.80 2.11
C ASP A 368 -46.00 5.46 3.61
N MET A 369 -45.29 6.29 4.38
CA MET A 369 -45.16 6.13 5.83
C MET A 369 -46.51 6.17 6.57
N SER A 370 -47.58 6.70 5.96
CA SER A 370 -48.92 6.67 6.54
C SER A 370 -49.61 5.31 6.42
N ALA A 371 -49.16 4.46 5.47
CA ALA A 371 -49.53 3.05 5.34
C ALA A 371 -48.58 2.14 6.12
N LEU A 372 -47.26 2.30 5.93
CA LEU A 372 -46.23 1.46 6.56
C LEU A 372 -46.20 1.60 8.09
N GLY A 373 -46.37 2.82 8.61
CA GLY A 373 -46.30 3.09 10.05
C GLY A 373 -47.34 2.32 10.88
N PRO A 374 -48.64 2.35 10.53
CA PRO A 374 -49.67 1.54 11.20
C PRO A 374 -49.48 0.03 11.04
N GLU A 375 -48.93 -0.44 9.93
CA GLU A 375 -48.80 -1.86 9.61
C GLU A 375 -47.57 -2.51 10.26
N PHE A 376 -46.40 -1.89 10.12
CA PHE A 376 -45.11 -2.45 10.57
C PHE A 376 -44.59 -1.82 11.86
N GLY A 377 -45.22 -0.74 12.34
CA GLY A 377 -44.94 -0.14 13.64
C GLY A 377 -43.49 0.34 13.76
N GLY A 378 -42.74 -0.25 14.69
CA GLY A 378 -41.35 0.13 14.96
C GLY A 378 -40.38 -0.17 13.81
N ALA A 379 -40.70 -1.13 12.95
CA ALA A 379 -39.88 -1.55 11.81
C ALA A 379 -40.18 -0.75 10.53
N ALA A 380 -41.15 0.16 10.55
CA ALA A 380 -41.58 0.87 9.34
C ALA A 380 -40.47 1.71 8.68
N GLY A 381 -39.56 2.26 9.47
CA GLY A 381 -38.38 2.98 8.96
C GLY A 381 -37.42 2.03 8.23
N ASP A 382 -37.02 0.95 8.92
CA ASP A 382 -36.09 -0.04 8.36
C ASP A 382 -36.67 -0.74 7.11
N VAL A 383 -37.99 -0.94 7.04
CA VAL A 383 -38.69 -1.45 5.85
C VAL A 383 -38.63 -0.45 4.69
N ALA A 384 -38.77 0.85 4.95
CA ALA A 384 -38.63 1.89 3.93
C ALA A 384 -37.19 1.92 3.38
N ASP A 385 -36.19 1.90 4.26
CA ASP A 385 -34.77 1.85 3.88
C ASP A 385 -34.46 0.58 3.06
N ALA A 386 -35.04 -0.56 3.44
CA ALA A 386 -34.88 -1.82 2.71
C ALA A 386 -35.55 -1.80 1.33
N LEU A 387 -36.67 -1.07 1.15
CA LEU A 387 -37.30 -0.86 -0.15
C LEU A 387 -36.45 0.04 -1.06
N GLU A 388 -35.84 1.09 -0.49
CA GLU A 388 -34.89 1.96 -1.19
C GLU A 388 -33.68 1.16 -1.68
N ALA A 389 -33.07 0.34 -0.81
CA ALA A 389 -31.97 -0.54 -1.20
C ALA A 389 -32.41 -1.61 -2.23
N LEU A 390 -33.63 -2.13 -2.12
CA LEU A 390 -34.14 -3.14 -3.06
C LEU A 390 -34.36 -2.55 -4.45
N VAL A 391 -34.88 -1.31 -4.57
CA VAL A 391 -35.14 -0.72 -5.90
C VAL A 391 -33.85 -0.40 -6.66
N GLU A 392 -32.77 -0.08 -5.94
CA GLU A 392 -31.44 0.10 -6.54
C GLU A 392 -30.84 -1.23 -7.01
N ARG A 393 -31.02 -2.30 -6.22
CA ARG A 393 -30.46 -3.63 -6.51
C ARG A 393 -31.24 -4.42 -7.56
N ASP A 394 -32.57 -4.40 -7.45
CA ASP A 394 -33.48 -5.20 -8.28
C ASP A 394 -34.81 -4.45 -8.52
N PRO A 395 -34.80 -3.46 -9.43
CA PRO A 395 -36.01 -2.72 -9.78
C PRO A 395 -37.05 -3.59 -10.51
N ASP A 396 -36.66 -4.73 -11.08
CA ASP A 396 -37.58 -5.64 -11.75
C ASP A 396 -38.51 -6.32 -10.75
N ALA A 397 -38.09 -6.53 -9.50
CA ALA A 397 -38.96 -7.02 -8.43
C ALA A 397 -40.24 -6.18 -8.27
N PHE A 398 -40.12 -4.85 -8.38
CA PHE A 398 -41.26 -3.92 -8.32
C PHE A 398 -42.10 -3.93 -9.60
N ARG A 399 -41.45 -4.01 -10.77
CA ARG A 399 -42.16 -4.06 -12.07
C ARG A 399 -42.99 -5.33 -12.24
N GLU A 400 -42.45 -6.46 -11.79
CA GLU A 400 -43.08 -7.78 -11.83
C GLU A 400 -44.21 -7.88 -10.80
N ALA A 401 -44.00 -7.38 -9.58
CA ALA A 401 -45.03 -7.34 -8.54
C ALA A 401 -46.18 -6.37 -8.88
N GLY A 402 -45.87 -5.19 -9.46
CA GLY A 402 -46.86 -4.16 -9.83
C GLY A 402 -47.68 -4.46 -11.10
N GLY A 403 -47.49 -5.62 -11.73
CA GLY A 403 -48.33 -6.06 -12.86
C GLY A 403 -48.12 -5.31 -14.18
N SER A 404 -46.97 -4.67 -14.40
CA SER A 404 -46.69 -4.03 -15.70
C SER A 404 -46.21 -5.06 -16.73
N GLU A 405 -47.12 -5.58 -17.57
CA GLU A 405 -46.75 -6.31 -18.79
C GLU A 405 -46.08 -5.36 -19.81
N GLY A 406 -44.77 -5.17 -19.64
CA GLY A 406 -43.89 -4.45 -20.56
C GLY A 406 -43.02 -5.38 -21.42
N SER A 407 -43.64 -6.17 -22.31
CA SER A 407 -43.04 -6.74 -23.54
C SER A 407 -41.56 -7.21 -23.47
N ARG A 408 -41.28 -8.45 -23.04
CA ARG A 408 -40.15 -9.27 -23.56
C ARG A 408 -40.53 -10.75 -23.61
N GLY A 409 -40.12 -11.42 -24.69
CA GLY A 409 -40.68 -12.70 -25.15
C GLY A 409 -40.18 -13.95 -24.43
N ALA A 410 -41.15 -14.85 -24.20
CA ALA A 410 -41.10 -16.30 -24.08
C ALA A 410 -39.78 -17.05 -23.82
N SER A 411 -39.67 -17.61 -22.60
CA SER A 411 -39.40 -19.03 -22.27
C SER A 411 -39.37 -19.11 -20.73
N GLY A 412 -40.06 -19.95 -19.96
CA GLY A 412 -40.64 -21.27 -20.15
C GLY A 412 -40.34 -22.06 -18.86
N GLU A 413 -41.38 -22.39 -18.08
CA GLU A 413 -41.40 -23.37 -16.95
C GLU A 413 -40.63 -22.92 -15.67
N THR A 414 -41.15 -22.93 -14.43
CA THR A 414 -42.21 -23.68 -13.74
C THR A 414 -42.76 -22.87 -12.54
N ALA A 415 -44.09 -22.81 -12.38
CA ALA A 415 -44.77 -22.20 -11.24
C ALA A 415 -45.17 -23.25 -10.18
N SER A 416 -44.81 -22.99 -8.92
CA SER A 416 -45.41 -23.61 -7.74
C SER A 416 -46.36 -22.59 -7.09
N ARG A 417 -47.67 -22.83 -7.21
CA ARG A 417 -48.74 -22.00 -6.65
C ARG A 417 -48.94 -22.29 -5.15
N ALA A 418 -49.07 -21.23 -4.36
CA ALA A 418 -49.90 -21.22 -3.17
C ALA A 418 -50.70 -19.91 -3.15
N ALA A 419 -51.94 -19.95 -3.66
CA ALA A 419 -52.90 -18.86 -3.51
C ALA A 419 -53.71 -19.12 -2.22
N GLY A 420 -53.51 -18.29 -1.21
CA GLY A 420 -54.40 -18.18 -0.05
C GLY A 420 -55.53 -17.21 -0.38
N ALA A 421 -56.78 -17.67 -0.24
CA ALA A 421 -57.96 -16.84 -0.43
C ALA A 421 -58.36 -16.17 0.90
N ASN A 422 -58.65 -14.87 0.88
CA ASN A 422 -59.32 -14.17 1.97
C ASN A 422 -60.82 -13.97 1.68
N ASP A 423 -61.61 -13.98 2.75
CA ASP A 423 -63.09 -14.01 2.79
C ASP A 423 -63.68 -12.58 2.92
N ASP A 424 -63.51 -11.74 1.90
CA ASP A 424 -64.35 -10.52 1.75
C ASP A 424 -64.61 -10.04 0.31
N GLY A 425 -63.94 -10.61 -0.70
CA GLY A 425 -64.30 -10.36 -2.10
C GLY A 425 -63.82 -9.01 -2.67
N THR A 426 -62.80 -8.40 -2.08
CA THR A 426 -61.90 -7.48 -2.79
C THR A 426 -60.72 -8.25 -3.37
N VAL A 427 -60.45 -8.02 -4.65
CA VAL A 427 -59.21 -8.50 -5.31
C VAL A 427 -58.25 -7.32 -5.18
N ASP A 428 -57.23 -7.47 -4.34
CA ASP A 428 -56.06 -6.57 -4.41
C ASP A 428 -55.38 -6.86 -5.76
N GLU A 429 -55.52 -5.92 -6.69
CA GLU A 429 -54.84 -5.96 -8.00
C GLU A 429 -53.40 -5.44 -7.90
N ASP A 430 -52.94 -5.04 -6.71
CA ASP A 430 -51.57 -4.61 -6.44
C ASP A 430 -50.78 -5.77 -5.85
N GLY A 431 -49.78 -6.27 -6.59
CA GLY A 431 -48.87 -7.28 -6.04
C GLY A 431 -48.01 -6.70 -4.92
N THR A 432 -47.37 -7.57 -4.16
CA THR A 432 -46.52 -7.23 -3.02
C THR A 432 -45.05 -7.46 -3.37
N VAL A 433 -44.18 -6.60 -2.86
CA VAL A 433 -42.72 -6.78 -2.84
C VAL A 433 -42.29 -7.16 -1.44
N THR A 434 -41.43 -8.17 -1.31
CA THR A 434 -40.93 -8.64 -0.02
C THR A 434 -39.53 -8.08 0.24
N VAL A 435 -39.33 -7.45 1.40
CA VAL A 435 -38.01 -7.03 1.91
C VAL A 435 -37.70 -7.77 3.22
N GLU A 436 -36.42 -8.01 3.51
CA GLU A 436 -36.00 -8.62 4.77
C GLU A 436 -35.33 -7.57 5.66
N VAL A 437 -35.79 -7.45 6.90
CA VAL A 437 -35.21 -6.59 7.95
C VAL A 437 -34.92 -7.49 9.15
N ASP A 438 -33.69 -7.47 9.66
CA ASP A 438 -33.24 -8.31 10.79
C ASP A 438 -33.54 -9.81 10.65
N GLY A 439 -33.60 -10.31 9.40
CA GLY A 439 -33.93 -11.72 9.08
C GLY A 439 -35.41 -12.06 9.16
N GLU A 440 -36.30 -11.06 9.31
CA GLU A 440 -37.74 -11.19 9.22
C GLU A 440 -38.25 -10.62 7.87
N PRO A 441 -39.08 -11.35 7.11
CA PRO A 441 -39.63 -10.87 5.85
C PRO A 441 -40.86 -9.97 6.07
N TYR A 442 -40.94 -8.89 5.28
CA TYR A 442 -42.04 -7.93 5.25
C TYR A 442 -42.58 -7.80 3.83
N ASP A 443 -43.85 -8.12 3.64
CA ASP A 443 -44.55 -7.98 2.35
C ASP A 443 -45.21 -6.59 2.28
N VAL A 444 -44.80 -5.77 1.32
CA VAL A 444 -45.31 -4.41 1.14
C VAL A 444 -46.07 -4.33 -0.20
N PRO A 445 -47.34 -3.89 -0.22
CA PRO A 445 -48.05 -3.63 -1.46
C PRO A 445 -47.29 -2.62 -2.33
N VAL A 446 -47.13 -2.90 -3.63
CA VAL A 446 -46.41 -1.99 -4.55
C VAL A 446 -47.04 -0.59 -4.55
N SER A 447 -48.36 -0.48 -4.36
CA SER A 447 -49.08 0.79 -4.21
C SER A 447 -48.54 1.68 -3.09
N ASP A 448 -47.99 1.06 -2.03
CA ASP A 448 -47.55 1.73 -0.82
C ASP A 448 -46.03 1.98 -0.83
N THR A 449 -45.33 1.50 -1.87
CA THR A 449 -43.89 1.76 -2.08
C THR A 449 -43.63 3.08 -2.81
N GLY A 450 -44.64 3.65 -3.47
CA GLY A 450 -44.44 4.83 -4.32
C GLY A 450 -43.55 4.58 -5.54
N PHE A 451 -43.40 3.32 -5.97
CA PHE A 451 -42.50 2.95 -7.08
C PHE A 451 -42.81 3.73 -8.37
N ALA A 452 -41.80 4.41 -8.90
CA ALA A 452 -41.86 5.15 -10.15
C ALA A 452 -40.59 4.92 -10.97
N VAL A 453 -40.70 5.13 -12.28
CA VAL A 453 -39.53 5.20 -13.17
C VAL A 453 -39.48 6.61 -13.73
N GLU A 454 -38.46 7.36 -13.34
CA GLU A 454 -38.27 8.74 -13.74
C GLU A 454 -37.15 8.85 -14.79
N GLU A 455 -37.36 9.67 -15.83
CA GLU A 455 -36.28 10.02 -16.75
C GLU A 455 -35.38 11.08 -16.12
N VAL A 456 -34.17 10.69 -15.72
CA VAL A 456 -33.16 11.58 -15.16
C VAL A 456 -32.10 11.85 -16.22
N THR A 457 -31.79 13.12 -16.45
CA THR A 457 -30.66 13.50 -17.30
C THR A 457 -29.44 13.66 -16.42
N GLU A 458 -28.48 12.76 -16.58
CA GLU A 458 -27.22 12.74 -15.86
C GLU A 458 -26.15 13.43 -16.71
N SER A 459 -25.49 14.42 -16.13
CA SER A 459 -24.39 15.14 -16.78
C SER A 459 -23.03 14.50 -16.55
N GLY A 460 -22.98 13.39 -15.82
CA GLY A 460 -21.76 12.71 -15.38
C GLY A 460 -22.05 11.70 -14.29
N GLU A 461 -20.99 11.08 -13.79
CA GLU A 461 -21.02 10.08 -12.72
C GLU A 461 -19.97 10.38 -11.65
N HIS A 462 -20.13 9.79 -10.48
CA HIS A 462 -19.08 9.76 -9.46
C HIS A 462 -18.26 8.48 -9.65
N ILE A 463 -16.95 8.62 -9.77
CA ILE A 463 -16.02 7.51 -9.83
C ILE A 463 -15.14 7.50 -8.58
N VAL A 464 -14.78 6.31 -8.10
CA VAL A 464 -13.71 6.14 -7.11
C VAL A 464 -12.41 6.03 -7.92
N PRO A 465 -11.47 6.98 -7.78
CA PRO A 465 -10.20 6.90 -8.52
C PRO A 465 -9.42 5.64 -8.16
N HIS A 466 -8.68 5.12 -9.13
CA HIS A 466 -7.65 4.12 -8.84
C HIS A 466 -6.36 4.81 -8.40
N VAL A 467 -5.52 4.08 -7.66
CA VAL A 467 -4.25 4.58 -7.11
C VAL A 467 -3.06 3.80 -7.67
N VAL A 468 -2.06 4.55 -8.14
CA VAL A 468 -0.73 4.03 -8.47
C VAL A 468 0.27 4.58 -7.47
N GLU A 469 0.99 3.69 -6.80
CA GLU A 469 1.86 4.00 -5.68
C GLU A 469 3.31 3.61 -5.95
N PRO A 470 4.20 4.59 -6.15
CA PRO A 470 5.63 4.43 -5.85
C PRO A 470 5.90 4.69 -4.36
N SER A 471 6.31 3.67 -3.60
CA SER A 471 6.71 3.77 -2.19
C SER A 471 8.20 3.47 -2.02
N LEU A 472 9.00 4.49 -1.67
CA LEU A 472 10.47 4.38 -1.58
C LEU A 472 11.00 4.49 -0.15
N GLY A 473 11.89 3.58 0.23
CA GLY A 473 12.63 3.62 1.49
C GLY A 473 13.92 4.46 1.40
N ILE A 474 13.87 5.73 1.83
CA ILE A 474 15.02 6.65 1.77
C ILE A 474 16.24 6.13 2.53
N ASP A 475 16.01 5.51 3.68
CA ASP A 475 17.09 5.00 4.54
C ASP A 475 17.82 3.81 3.88
N ARG A 476 17.09 2.95 3.14
CA ARG A 476 17.65 1.85 2.36
C ARG A 476 18.38 2.36 1.11
N ALA A 477 17.82 3.33 0.41
CA ALA A 477 18.47 3.99 -0.73
C ALA A 477 19.80 4.66 -0.30
N LEU A 478 19.82 5.35 0.85
CA LEU A 478 21.04 5.94 1.40
C LEU A 478 22.10 4.87 1.71
N TYR A 479 21.70 3.76 2.33
CA TYR A 479 22.64 2.67 2.62
C TYR A 479 23.23 2.10 1.32
N THR A 480 22.40 1.86 0.32
CA THR A 480 22.78 1.35 -1.00
C THR A 480 23.75 2.29 -1.71
N VAL A 481 23.49 3.60 -1.72
CA VAL A 481 24.41 4.60 -2.29
C VAL A 481 25.75 4.62 -1.56
N LEU A 482 25.76 4.44 -0.23
CA LEU A 482 27.02 4.34 0.52
C LEU A 482 27.79 3.06 0.19
N ASP A 483 27.10 1.94 -0.01
CA ASP A 483 27.71 0.67 -0.39
C ASP A 483 28.28 0.74 -1.82
N HIS A 484 27.45 1.13 -2.79
CA HIS A 484 27.81 1.16 -4.21
C HIS A 484 28.92 2.18 -4.51
N SER A 485 29.03 3.24 -3.70
CA SER A 485 30.10 4.23 -3.84
C SER A 485 31.36 3.91 -3.04
N HIS A 486 31.38 2.86 -2.20
CA HIS A 486 32.54 2.53 -1.37
C HIS A 486 33.66 1.88 -2.18
N CYS A 487 34.74 2.64 -2.38
CA CYS A 487 35.87 2.23 -3.20
C CYS A 487 37.19 2.28 -2.42
N THR A 488 38.18 1.55 -2.91
CA THR A 488 39.57 1.59 -2.45
C THR A 488 40.51 2.04 -3.56
N ASP A 489 41.60 2.70 -3.19
CA ASP A 489 42.68 3.09 -4.10
C ASP A 489 44.02 3.07 -3.35
N GLU A 490 45.14 3.10 -4.07
CA GLU A 490 46.49 3.12 -3.50
C GLU A 490 47.17 4.47 -3.77
N VAL A 491 47.57 5.17 -2.71
CA VAL A 491 48.35 6.41 -2.80
C VAL A 491 49.60 6.30 -1.96
N ASP A 492 50.76 6.54 -2.59
CA ASP A 492 52.08 6.46 -1.95
C ASP A 492 52.36 5.11 -1.26
N GLY A 493 51.75 4.02 -1.75
CA GLY A 493 51.87 2.67 -1.20
C GLY A 493 50.97 2.38 0.01
N GLU A 494 50.04 3.28 0.32
CA GLU A 494 49.02 3.12 1.35
C GLU A 494 47.63 2.95 0.72
N GLU A 495 46.91 1.92 1.14
CA GLU A 495 45.51 1.73 0.77
C GLU A 495 44.63 2.77 1.48
N ARG A 496 43.76 3.41 0.72
CA ARG A 496 42.77 4.37 1.23
C ARG A 496 41.38 3.98 0.74
N THR A 497 40.38 4.25 1.58
CA THR A 497 38.97 4.20 1.19
C THR A 497 38.48 5.59 0.81
N TYR A 498 37.58 5.65 -0.17
CA TYR A 498 36.84 6.86 -0.55
C TYR A 498 35.41 6.49 -0.95
N LEU A 499 34.55 7.50 -1.04
CA LEU A 499 33.18 7.36 -1.55
C LEU A 499 33.07 8.10 -2.88
N GLU A 500 32.73 7.40 -3.95
CA GLU A 500 32.48 7.95 -5.29
C GLU A 500 31.05 8.47 -5.42
N LEU A 501 30.64 9.37 -4.51
CA LEU A 501 29.28 9.93 -4.52
C LEU A 501 29.11 10.91 -5.69
N PRO A 502 27.94 10.91 -6.37
CA PRO A 502 27.62 11.96 -7.33
C PRO A 502 27.67 13.35 -6.67
N PRO A 503 28.16 14.38 -7.38
CA PRO A 503 28.30 15.73 -6.82
C PRO A 503 27.00 16.33 -6.27
N GLU A 504 25.85 15.91 -6.81
CA GLU A 504 24.53 16.38 -6.39
C GLU A 504 24.14 15.87 -5.00
N VAL A 505 24.48 14.63 -4.66
CA VAL A 505 24.14 14.03 -3.36
C VAL A 505 25.26 14.11 -2.34
N ALA A 506 26.49 14.44 -2.78
CA ALA A 506 27.64 14.55 -1.91
C ALA A 506 27.38 15.52 -0.72
N PRO A 507 27.50 15.05 0.55
CA PRO A 507 27.17 15.87 1.72
C PRO A 507 28.11 17.07 1.94
N THR A 508 29.27 17.07 1.29
CA THR A 508 30.18 18.23 1.25
C THR A 508 30.73 18.39 -0.15
N THR A 509 30.35 19.49 -0.82
CA THR A 509 30.71 19.72 -2.23
C THR A 509 32.16 20.18 -2.43
N VAL A 510 32.74 20.91 -1.45
CA VAL A 510 34.10 21.49 -1.59
C VAL A 510 34.85 21.46 -0.25
N GLY A 511 36.06 20.90 -0.27
CA GLY A 511 37.04 21.03 0.81
C GLY A 511 38.09 22.11 0.50
N VAL A 512 38.36 23.01 1.45
CA VAL A 512 39.40 24.05 1.31
C VAL A 512 40.51 23.77 2.31
N PHE A 513 41.64 23.26 1.81
CA PHE A 513 42.78 22.86 2.63
C PHE A 513 43.97 23.82 2.41
N PRO A 514 44.36 24.64 3.41
CA PRO A 514 45.60 25.39 3.31
C PRO A 514 46.78 24.41 3.35
N LEU A 515 47.77 24.60 2.47
CA LEU A 515 48.94 23.71 2.40
C LEU A 515 49.79 23.74 3.68
N MET A 516 49.87 24.89 4.35
CA MET A 516 50.59 25.09 5.61
C MET A 516 49.85 26.10 6.49
N ASP A 517 49.98 25.95 7.81
CA ASP A 517 49.52 26.95 8.77
C ASP A 517 50.24 28.28 8.56
N ARG A 518 49.55 29.39 8.83
CA ARG A 518 50.01 30.76 8.55
C ARG A 518 51.36 31.15 9.18
N ASP A 519 51.85 30.44 10.20
CA ASP A 519 53.08 30.74 10.94
C ASP A 519 54.38 30.24 10.27
N GLY A 520 54.38 30.11 8.93
CA GLY A 520 55.54 29.70 8.13
C GLY A 520 55.71 30.41 6.79
N LEU A 521 55.05 31.57 6.60
CA LEU A 521 55.17 32.44 5.41
C LEU A 521 55.99 33.71 5.67
#